data_AF-A0A6G6C224-F1
#
_entry.id   AF-A0A6G6C224-F1
#
_cell.length_a   1.000
_cell.length_b   1.000
_cell.length_c   1.000
_cell.angle_alpha   90.00
_cell.angle_beta   90.00
_cell.angle_gamma   90.00
#
_symmetry.space_group_name_H-M   'P 1'
#
loop_
_entity.id
_entity.type
_entity.pdbx_description
1 polymer ?
#
loop_
_entity_poly.entity_id
_entity_poly.type
_entity_poly.pdbx_seq_one_letter_code
_entity_poly.pdbx_strand_id
1 'polypeptide(L)'
;MNIVKECLTKYPVTSEEMEHMKNGTLSKSGQANCLLACAYRKTGMMDEAGMLSLEGVNKATGMYFSNNPEKMKKAEEFIEACKGVNEEEVNDDGDKGCTRAALIFRCTIEKAPGFDLI
;
A
#
# COMPACT_ATOMS: atom_id res chain seq x y z
N MET A 1 -16.19 0.60 9.57
CA MET A 1 -16.02 -0.30 8.40
C MET A 1 -14.63 -0.92 8.49
N ASN A 2 -14.49 -2.25 8.54
CA ASN A 2 -13.18 -2.90 8.70
C ASN A 2 -12.68 -3.34 7.32
N ILE A 3 -11.88 -2.48 6.69
CA ILE A 3 -11.34 -2.66 5.33
C ILE A 3 -10.68 -4.02 5.14
N VAL A 4 -9.88 -4.46 6.12
CA VAL A 4 -9.15 -5.73 6.06
C VAL A 4 -10.13 -6.91 6.01
N LYS A 5 -11.17 -6.92 6.86
CA LYS A 5 -12.18 -8.00 6.83
C LYS A 5 -12.89 -8.09 5.48
N GLU A 6 -13.23 -6.96 4.87
CA GLU A 6 -13.90 -6.94 3.55
C GLU A 6 -12.98 -7.38 2.42
N CYS A 7 -11.69 -7.11 2.52
CA CYS A 7 -10.74 -7.57 1.51
C CYS A 7 -10.42 -9.06 1.69
N LEU A 8 -10.39 -9.57 2.92
CA LEU A 8 -10.17 -10.99 3.21
C LEU A 8 -11.27 -11.91 2.65
N THR A 9 -12.51 -11.42 2.49
CA THR A 9 -13.57 -12.23 1.85
C THR A 9 -13.34 -12.42 0.36
N LYS A 10 -12.64 -11.50 -0.31
CA LYS A 10 -12.30 -11.57 -1.74
C LYS A 10 -10.95 -12.23 -1.98
N TYR A 11 -9.99 -11.95 -1.11
CA TYR A 11 -8.60 -12.37 -1.21
C TYR A 11 -8.19 -13.05 0.10
N PRO A 12 -8.66 -14.28 0.34
CA PRO A 12 -8.34 -15.01 1.56
C PRO A 12 -6.84 -15.30 1.62
N VAL A 13 -6.25 -15.04 2.78
CA VAL A 13 -4.83 -15.32 3.07
C VAL A 13 -4.72 -16.14 4.36
N THR A 14 -3.62 -16.85 4.51
CA THR A 14 -3.31 -17.63 5.71
C THR A 14 -2.90 -16.71 6.87
N SER A 15 -2.91 -17.25 8.09
CA SER A 15 -2.39 -16.54 9.26
C SER A 15 -0.91 -16.19 9.11
N GLU A 16 -0.11 -17.08 8.53
CA GLU A 16 1.32 -16.87 8.25
C GLU A 16 1.53 -15.70 7.26
N GLU A 17 0.76 -15.66 6.18
CA GLU A 17 0.81 -14.55 5.22
C GLU A 17 0.41 -13.21 5.88
N MET A 18 -0.58 -13.23 6.77
CA MET A 18 -0.93 -12.04 7.56
C MET A 18 0.18 -11.62 8.53
N GLU A 19 0.87 -12.57 9.14
CA GLU A 19 2.03 -12.28 10.00
C GLU A 19 3.18 -11.67 9.21
N HIS A 20 3.46 -12.18 8.01
CA HIS A 20 4.45 -11.58 7.12
C HIS A 20 4.13 -10.11 6.82
N MET A 21 2.89 -9.80 6.45
CA MET A 21 2.47 -8.42 6.17
C MET A 21 2.55 -7.53 7.42
N LYS A 22 2.14 -8.02 8.59
CA LYS A 22 2.23 -7.26 9.86
C LYS A 22 3.67 -6.97 10.26
N ASN A 23 4.58 -7.90 9.99
CA ASN A 23 6.00 -7.78 10.31
C ASN A 23 6.77 -6.98 9.25
N GLY A 24 6.08 -6.39 8.25
CA GLY A 24 6.75 -5.62 7.20
C GLY A 24 7.63 -6.50 6.31
N THR A 25 7.20 -7.74 6.02
CA THR A 25 7.92 -8.64 5.11
C THR A 25 7.04 -8.98 3.91
N LEU A 26 7.66 -9.08 2.75
CA LEU A 26 6.96 -9.40 1.51
C LEU A 26 6.44 -10.83 1.54
N SER A 27 5.14 -11.00 1.29
CA SER A 27 4.57 -12.30 0.96
C SER A 27 4.86 -12.64 -0.51
N LYS A 28 5.14 -13.91 -0.80
CA LYS A 28 5.24 -14.41 -2.18
C LYS A 28 3.88 -14.74 -2.81
N SER A 29 2.80 -14.48 -2.07
CA SER A 29 1.44 -14.87 -2.43
C SER A 29 0.74 -13.81 -3.27
N GLY A 30 0.23 -14.22 -4.43
CA GLY A 30 -0.64 -13.36 -5.25
C GLY A 30 -1.91 -12.92 -4.51
N GLN A 31 -2.45 -13.75 -3.60
CA GLN A 31 -3.60 -13.39 -2.77
C GLN A 31 -3.28 -12.27 -1.79
N ALA A 32 -2.12 -12.33 -1.13
CA ALA A 32 -1.68 -11.27 -0.23
C ALA A 32 -1.47 -9.95 -0.98
N ASN A 33 -0.90 -10.01 -2.18
CA ASN A 33 -0.75 -8.84 -3.05
C ASN A 33 -2.12 -8.22 -3.42
N CYS A 34 -3.11 -9.05 -3.73
CA CYS A 34 -4.45 -8.56 -4.04
C CYS A 34 -5.22 -8.05 -2.82
N LEU A 35 -4.96 -8.62 -1.63
CA LEU A 35 -5.47 -8.09 -0.37
C LEU A 35 -4.97 -6.66 -0.14
N LEU A 36 -3.67 -6.41 -0.37
CA LEU A 36 -3.07 -5.07 -0.31
C LEU A 36 -3.73 -4.12 -1.31
N ALA A 37 -3.87 -4.53 -2.58
CA ALA A 37 -4.53 -3.72 -3.61
C ALA A 37 -5.97 -3.35 -3.24
N CYS A 38 -6.74 -4.32 -2.71
CA CYS A 38 -8.09 -4.08 -2.22
C CYS A 38 -8.13 -3.04 -1.10
N ALA A 39 -7.22 -3.15 -0.13
CA ALA A 39 -7.13 -2.22 0.98
C ALA A 39 -6.76 -0.81 0.48
N TYR A 40 -5.76 -0.70 -0.40
CA TYR A 40 -5.33 0.57 -0.98
C TYR A 40 -6.43 1.27 -1.78
N ARG A 41 -7.25 0.53 -2.54
CA ARG A 41 -8.41 1.13 -3.23
C ARG A 41 -9.46 1.64 -2.26
N LYS A 42 -9.75 0.88 -1.20
CA LYS A 42 -10.73 1.29 -0.19
C LYS A 42 -10.28 2.51 0.63
N THR A 43 -8.97 2.72 0.77
CA THR A 43 -8.41 3.93 1.37
C THR A 43 -8.18 5.06 0.36
N GLY A 44 -8.35 4.79 -0.94
CA GLY A 44 -8.11 5.72 -2.04
C GLY A 44 -6.65 5.83 -2.47
N MET A 45 -5.71 5.14 -1.82
CA MET A 45 -4.29 5.13 -2.17
C MET A 45 -3.98 4.48 -3.51
N MET A 46 -4.92 3.69 -4.06
CA MET A 46 -4.82 3.12 -5.39
C MET A 46 -6.09 3.46 -6.19
N ASP A 47 -5.92 3.89 -7.44
CA ASP A 47 -7.03 4.26 -8.32
C ASP A 47 -7.69 3.04 -8.99
N GLU A 48 -8.66 3.27 -9.87
CA GLU A 48 -9.36 2.20 -10.59
C GLU A 48 -8.47 1.44 -11.60
N ALA A 49 -7.46 2.11 -12.16
CA ALA A 49 -6.47 1.50 -13.06
C ALA A 49 -5.39 0.69 -12.32
N GLY A 50 -5.43 0.65 -10.98
CA GLY A 50 -4.45 -0.06 -10.18
C GLY A 50 -3.11 0.65 -10.06
N MET A 51 -3.12 1.97 -10.23
CA MET A 51 -1.97 2.86 -10.06
C MET A 51 -1.98 3.46 -8.66
N LEU A 52 -0.80 3.77 -8.14
CA LEU A 52 -0.67 4.54 -6.91
C LEU A 52 -1.29 5.93 -7.13
N SER A 53 -2.26 6.29 -6.29
CA SER A 53 -2.94 7.59 -6.31
C SER A 53 -2.23 8.55 -5.36
N LEU A 54 -1.44 9.49 -5.89
CA LEU A 54 -0.73 10.48 -5.07
C LEU A 54 -1.71 11.35 -4.28
N GLU A 55 -2.84 11.72 -4.90
CA GLU A 55 -3.92 12.45 -4.22
C GLU A 55 -4.50 11.62 -3.06
N GLY A 56 -4.75 10.34 -3.31
CA GLY A 56 -5.29 9.43 -2.30
C GLY A 56 -4.34 9.20 -1.13
N VAL A 57 -3.04 9.05 -1.38
CA VAL A 57 -2.04 8.93 -0.31
C VAL A 57 -1.92 10.23 0.47
N ASN A 58 -1.94 11.40 -0.19
CA ASN A 58 -1.94 12.70 0.50
C ASN A 58 -3.17 12.85 1.42
N LYS A 59 -4.35 12.46 0.92
CA LYS A 59 -5.59 12.47 1.71
C LYS A 59 -5.54 11.52 2.90
N ALA A 60 -5.06 10.29 2.69
CA ALA A 60 -4.90 9.30 3.75
C ALA A 60 -3.92 9.81 4.82
N THR A 61 -2.77 10.32 4.41
CA THR A 61 -1.77 10.95 5.27
C THR A 61 -2.37 12.10 6.09
N GLY A 62 -3.12 13.01 5.47
CA GLY A 62 -3.80 14.10 6.18
C GLY A 62 -4.79 13.62 7.24
N MET A 63 -5.48 12.51 7.01
CA MET A 63 -6.38 11.92 8.02
C MET A 63 -5.62 11.43 9.26
N TYR A 64 -4.42 10.89 9.10
CA TYR A 64 -3.64 10.31 10.21
C TYR A 64 -2.68 11.31 10.87
N PHE A 65 -2.15 12.28 10.13
CA PHE A 65 -1.04 13.14 10.56
C PHE A 65 -1.33 14.63 10.49
N SER A 66 -2.57 15.07 10.23
CA SER A 66 -2.91 16.52 10.15
C SER A 66 -2.45 17.36 11.34
N ASN A 67 -2.39 16.79 12.54
CA ASN A 67 -1.92 17.47 13.76
C ASN A 67 -0.40 17.33 14.00
N ASN A 68 0.34 16.70 13.09
CA ASN A 68 1.78 16.47 13.18
C ASN A 68 2.48 16.86 11.87
N PRO A 69 2.89 18.14 11.74
CA PRO A 69 3.54 18.66 10.52
C PRO A 69 4.81 17.91 10.12
N GLU A 70 5.58 17.40 11.09
CA GLU A 70 6.79 16.62 10.81
C GLU A 70 6.45 15.29 10.12
N LYS A 71 5.43 14.58 10.63
CA LYS A 71 4.93 13.35 10.00
C LYS A 71 4.26 13.61 8.64
N MET A 72 3.58 14.74 8.47
CA MET A 72 3.07 15.17 7.16
C MET A 72 4.20 15.32 6.14
N LYS A 73 5.26 16.04 6.50
CA LYS A 73 6.43 16.22 5.62
C LYS A 73 7.11 14.89 5.28
N LYS A 74 7.34 14.03 6.28
CA LYS A 74 7.92 12.68 6.08
C LYS A 74 7.06 11.83 5.15
N ALA A 75 5.73 11.96 5.24
CA ALA A 75 4.82 11.25 4.35
C ALA A 75 4.81 11.81 2.92
N GLU A 76 4.97 13.13 2.72
CA GLU A 76 5.18 13.72 1.39
C GLU A 76 6.48 13.22 0.75
N GLU A 77 7.59 13.22 1.50
CA GLU A 77 8.88 12.69 1.05
C GLU A 77 8.81 11.19 0.74
N PHE A 78 8.02 10.44 1.52
CA PHE A 78 7.74 9.03 1.28
C PHE A 78 6.96 8.79 -0.03
N ILE A 79 5.94 9.61 -0.31
CA ILE A 79 5.19 9.55 -1.56
C ILE A 79 6.14 9.78 -2.75
N GLU A 80 6.99 10.80 -2.66
CA GLU A 80 7.97 11.11 -3.69
C GLU A 80 8.99 9.98 -3.90
N ALA A 81 9.40 9.30 -2.82
CA ALA A 81 10.30 8.16 -2.89
C ALA A 81 9.67 6.91 -3.53
N CYS A 82 8.35 6.76 -3.45
CA CYS A 82 7.63 5.57 -3.92
C CYS A 82 6.80 5.78 -5.19
N LYS A 83 6.63 7.01 -5.69
CA LYS A 83 5.80 7.26 -6.89
C LYS A 83 6.29 6.55 -8.16
N GLY A 84 7.59 6.24 -8.25
CA GLY A 84 8.18 5.51 -9.37
C GLY A 84 7.62 4.10 -9.57
N VAL A 85 6.92 3.51 -8.59
CA VAL A 85 6.22 2.21 -8.75
C VAL A 85 5.17 2.21 -9.87
N ASN A 86 4.69 3.39 -10.29
CA ASN A 86 3.78 3.53 -11.42
C ASN A 86 4.50 3.38 -12.78
N GLU A 87 5.81 3.60 -12.83
CA GLU A 87 6.63 3.49 -14.04
C GLU A 87 7.14 2.06 -14.26
N GLU A 88 7.08 1.22 -13.23
CA GLU A 88 7.46 -0.19 -13.30
C GLU A 88 6.52 -0.96 -14.24
N GLU A 89 7.11 -1.62 -15.24
CA GLU A 89 6.40 -2.58 -16.09
C GLU A 89 6.06 -3.82 -15.27
N VAL A 90 4.80 -3.89 -14.83
CA VAL A 90 4.25 -5.10 -14.22
C VAL A 90 3.53 -5.91 -15.27
N ASN A 91 4.06 -7.10 -15.55
CA ASN A 91 3.34 -8.10 -16.30
C ASN A 91 2.38 -8.78 -15.33
N ASP A 92 1.07 -8.65 -15.60
CA ASP A 92 -0.07 -9.36 -15.00
C ASP A 92 -0.92 -8.65 -13.93
N ASP A 93 -2.22 -9.02 -14.01
CA ASP A 93 -3.43 -8.69 -13.23
C ASP A 93 -4.26 -7.47 -13.67
N GLY A 94 -3.79 -6.71 -14.66
CA GLY A 94 -4.54 -5.62 -15.31
C GLY A 94 -5.00 -4.57 -14.30
N ASP A 95 -6.26 -4.17 -14.40
CA ASP A 95 -6.85 -3.18 -13.48
C ASP A 95 -7.03 -3.71 -12.05
N LYS A 96 -6.54 -4.90 -11.68
CA LYS A 96 -6.52 -5.37 -10.28
C LYS A 96 -5.37 -4.74 -9.50
N GLY A 97 -4.21 -4.53 -10.13
CA GLY A 97 -3.06 -3.84 -9.55
C GLY A 97 -2.42 -4.57 -8.35
N CYS A 98 -2.58 -5.89 -8.23
CA CYS A 98 -2.02 -6.64 -7.11
C CYS A 98 -0.49 -6.63 -7.15
N THR A 99 0.11 -6.86 -8.31
CA THR A 99 1.58 -6.79 -8.47
C THR A 99 2.11 -5.41 -8.08
N ARG A 100 1.44 -4.34 -8.52
CA ARG A 100 1.82 -2.97 -8.14
C ARG A 100 1.60 -2.69 -6.65
N ALA A 101 0.56 -3.24 -6.02
CA ALA A 101 0.39 -3.16 -4.57
C ALA A 101 1.56 -3.79 -3.80
N ALA A 102 2.13 -4.89 -4.31
CA ALA A 102 3.33 -5.49 -3.74
C ALA A 102 4.55 -4.56 -3.89
N LEU A 103 4.70 -3.89 -5.03
CA LEU A 103 5.77 -2.90 -5.26
C LEU A 103 5.63 -1.70 -4.32
N ILE A 104 4.41 -1.19 -4.12
CA ILE A 104 4.11 -0.13 -3.16
C ILE A 104 4.52 -0.60 -1.75
N PHE A 105 4.07 -1.78 -1.33
CA PHE A 105 4.40 -2.32 0.00
C PHE A 105 5.90 -2.55 0.20
N ARG A 106 6.61 -3.05 -0.82
CA ARG A 106 8.07 -3.15 -0.82
C ARG A 106 8.72 -1.79 -0.59
N CYS A 107 8.31 -0.78 -1.37
CA CYS A 107 8.84 0.57 -1.18
C CYS A 107 8.54 1.09 0.23
N THR A 108 7.35 0.80 0.77
CA THR A 108 7.01 1.12 2.17
C THR A 108 8.01 0.53 3.15
N ILE A 109 8.28 -0.77 3.07
CA ILE A 109 9.22 -1.44 3.97
C ILE A 109 10.63 -0.87 3.85
N GLU A 110 11.11 -0.67 2.62
CA GLU A 110 12.47 -0.18 2.36
C GLU A 110 12.69 1.26 2.82
N LYS A 111 11.65 2.10 2.74
CA LYS A 111 11.75 3.54 3.06
C LYS A 111 11.29 3.88 4.48
N ALA A 112 10.36 3.12 5.07
CA ALA A 112 9.76 3.44 6.36
C ALA A 112 10.76 3.67 7.51
N PRO A 113 11.87 2.91 7.66
CA PRO A 113 12.89 3.19 8.68
C PRO A 113 13.55 4.57 8.52
N GLY A 114 13.62 5.09 7.29
CA GLY A 114 14.15 6.43 7.02
C GLY A 114 13.15 7.57 7.29
N PHE A 115 11.87 7.23 7.50
CA PHE A 115 10.78 8.19 7.68
C PHE A 115 10.05 8.05 9.04
N ASP A 116 10.51 7.17 9.94
CA ASP A 116 9.90 6.89 11.26
C ASP A 116 8.38 6.64 11.18
N LEU A 117 7.93 5.96 10.12
CA LEU A 117 6.50 5.70 9.87
C LEU A 117 5.98 4.43 10.57
N ILE A 118 6.87 3.61 11.14
CA ILE A 118 6.58 2.34 11.83
C ILE A 118 7.41 2.28 13.11
#